data_AF-A0A4P7BC13-F1
#
_entry.id   AF-A0A4P7BC13-F1
#
_cell.length_a   1.000
_cell.length_b   1.000
_cell.length_c   1.000
_cell.angle_alpha   90.00
_cell.angle_beta   90.00
_cell.angle_gamma   90.00
#
_symmetry.space_group_name_H-M   'P 1'
#
loop_
_entity.id
_entity.type
_entity.pdbx_description
1 polymer ?
#
loop_
_entity_poly.entity_id
_entity_poly.type
_entity_poly.pdbx_seq_one_letter_code
_entity_poly.pdbx_strand_id
1 'polypeptide(L)'
;MSAPDVRPLSDGFLDWWFAPWALGGEPPGFARHAGPLARRHGYRLWCDAAGIPADLPVSFDSGWQAAASADAALLRRAAGLYAAMLAVRTGRQGALAAQPQGERRWCMGIAATQPLQALTEPGPATSLENWGLAELAVALDTEFAGLWPRLRIVLGSGEADFARTAGIATPAAAVRRLRCWRLCFDRAAQTDMKEAA
;
A
#
# COMPACT_ATOMS: atom_id res chain seq x y z
N MET A 1 10.50 -26.73 7.38
CA MET A 1 10.65 -25.31 7.00
C MET A 1 10.20 -25.19 5.55
N SER A 2 8.99 -24.69 5.28
CA SER A 2 8.53 -24.50 3.89
C SER A 2 9.28 -23.30 3.29
N ALA A 3 9.78 -23.46 2.07
CA ALA A 3 10.33 -22.34 1.31
C ALA A 3 9.26 -21.25 1.14
N PRO A 4 9.62 -19.96 1.20
CA PRO A 4 8.68 -18.90 0.90
C PRO A 4 8.13 -19.09 -0.52
N ASP A 5 6.82 -18.95 -0.68
CA ASP A 5 6.12 -18.94 -1.97
C ASP A 5 6.56 -17.68 -2.74
N VAL A 6 7.73 -17.75 -3.39
CA VAL A 6 8.26 -16.66 -4.20
C VAL A 6 7.47 -16.66 -5.50
N ARG A 7 6.43 -15.83 -5.56
CA ARG A 7 5.73 -15.60 -6.82
C ARG A 7 6.59 -14.71 -7.70
N PRO A 8 6.68 -15.00 -9.00
CA PRO A 8 7.31 -14.08 -9.93
C PRO A 8 6.55 -12.74 -9.91
N LEU A 9 7.28 -11.65 -10.16
CA LEU A 9 6.66 -10.35 -10.39
C LEU A 9 5.92 -10.37 -11.72
N SER A 10 4.75 -9.75 -11.75
CA SER A 10 4.04 -9.53 -13.01
C SER A 10 4.73 -8.46 -13.86
N ASP A 11 4.60 -8.57 -15.18
CA ASP A 11 5.11 -7.55 -16.11
C ASP A 11 4.50 -6.17 -15.82
N GLY A 12 3.19 -6.14 -15.54
CA GLY A 12 2.50 -4.91 -15.16
C GLY A 12 3.06 -4.26 -13.89
N PHE A 13 3.51 -5.05 -12.91
CA PHE A 13 4.19 -4.51 -11.73
C PHE A 13 5.56 -3.92 -12.09
N LEU A 14 6.33 -4.60 -12.94
CA LEU A 14 7.65 -4.11 -13.37
C LEU A 14 7.53 -2.80 -14.15
N ASP A 15 6.56 -2.71 -15.06
CA ASP A 15 6.26 -1.49 -15.79
C ASP A 15 5.86 -0.36 -14.84
N TRP A 16 4.97 -0.64 -13.87
CA TRP A 16 4.57 0.30 -12.83
C TRP A 16 5.78 0.78 -12.00
N TRP A 17 6.69 -0.13 -11.64
CA TRP A 17 7.86 0.18 -10.79
C TRP A 17 8.90 1.05 -11.50
N PHE A 18 9.18 0.73 -12.77
CA PHE A 18 10.22 1.38 -13.59
C PHE A 18 9.71 2.54 -14.45
N ALA A 19 8.40 2.81 -14.46
CA ALA A 19 7.80 4.01 -15.04
C ALA A 19 6.95 4.80 -14.02
N PRO A 20 7.50 5.18 -12.84
CA PRO A 20 6.75 5.84 -11.78
C PRO A 20 6.20 7.23 -12.17
N TRP A 21 6.74 7.87 -13.22
CA TRP A 21 6.17 9.10 -13.78
C TRP A 21 4.77 8.89 -14.36
N ALA A 22 4.42 7.68 -14.80
CA ALA A 22 3.07 7.36 -15.27
C ALA A 22 2.01 7.47 -14.14
N LEU A 23 2.45 7.59 -12.89
CA LEU A 23 1.61 7.72 -11.70
C LEU A 23 1.23 9.18 -11.37
N GLY A 24 1.76 10.17 -12.10
CA GLY A 24 1.46 11.59 -11.88
C GLY A 24 2.69 12.51 -11.86
N GLY A 25 3.81 12.11 -12.46
CA GLY A 25 5.03 12.91 -12.55
C GLY A 25 5.42 13.24 -13.99
N GLU A 26 6.30 14.23 -14.17
CA GLU A 26 6.89 14.51 -15.49
C GLU A 26 7.86 13.38 -15.85
N PRO A 27 7.78 12.79 -17.06
CA PRO A 27 8.72 11.75 -17.47
C PRO A 27 10.16 12.31 -17.56
N PRO A 28 11.19 11.47 -17.36
CA PRO A 28 12.56 11.95 -17.46
C PRO A 28 12.83 12.40 -18.91
N GLY A 29 13.51 13.52 -19.08
CA GLY A 29 13.83 14.11 -20.38
C GLY A 29 14.91 13.35 -21.16
N PHE A 30 14.73 12.06 -21.42
CA PHE A 30 15.59 11.32 -22.34
C PHE A 30 15.06 11.40 -23.78
N ALA A 31 15.98 11.47 -24.75
CA ALA A 31 15.62 11.41 -26.16
C ALA A 31 14.88 10.10 -26.48
N ARG A 32 13.91 10.12 -27.39
CA ARG A 32 13.11 8.94 -27.80
C ARG A 32 13.98 7.76 -28.29
N HIS A 33 15.19 8.05 -28.77
CA HIS A 33 16.18 7.07 -29.26
C HIS A 33 17.35 6.84 -28.28
N ALA A 34 17.21 7.25 -27.02
CA ALA A 34 18.23 7.04 -26.01
C ALA A 34 18.54 5.55 -25.84
N GLY A 35 19.83 5.19 -25.87
CA GLY A 35 20.28 3.84 -25.60
C GLY A 35 19.90 3.36 -24.18
N PRO A 36 19.94 2.05 -23.90
CA PRO A 36 19.55 1.49 -22.60
C PRO A 36 20.24 2.13 -21.38
N LEU A 37 21.54 2.44 -21.50
CA LEU A 37 22.31 3.08 -20.42
C LEU A 37 21.81 4.50 -20.12
N ALA A 38 21.53 5.30 -21.15
CA ALA A 38 21.02 6.65 -20.99
C ALA A 38 19.62 6.65 -20.35
N ARG A 39 18.75 5.70 -20.72
CA ARG A 39 17.43 5.52 -20.07
C ARG A 39 17.56 5.12 -18.60
N ARG A 40 18.47 4.19 -18.28
CA ARG A 40 18.75 3.79 -16.89
C ARG A 40 19.27 4.95 -16.05
N HIS A 41 20.16 5.77 -16.61
CA HIS A 41 20.69 6.94 -15.92
C HIS A 41 19.61 8.01 -15.70
N GLY A 42 18.81 8.32 -16.74
CA GLY A 42 17.68 9.23 -16.62
C GLY A 42 16.64 8.79 -15.58
N TYR A 43 16.32 7.49 -15.53
CA TYR A 43 15.47 6.91 -14.49
C TYR A 43 16.04 7.13 -13.09
N ARG A 44 17.33 6.87 -12.88
CA ARG A 44 17.98 7.07 -11.57
C ARG A 44 17.97 8.54 -11.15
N LEU A 45 18.32 9.45 -12.06
CA LEU A 45 18.28 10.89 -11.79
C LEU A 45 16.87 11.37 -11.42
N TRP A 46 15.84 10.87 -12.12
CA TRP A 46 14.46 11.18 -11.79
C TRP A 46 14.08 10.67 -10.40
N CYS A 47 14.44 9.41 -10.10
CA CYS A 47 14.20 8.80 -8.80
C CYS A 47 14.88 9.57 -7.67
N ASP A 48 16.13 9.99 -7.86
CA ASP A 48 16.89 10.78 -6.90
C ASP A 48 16.21 12.14 -6.65
N ALA A 49 15.74 12.82 -7.71
CA ALA A 49 15.01 14.08 -7.61
C ALA A 49 13.66 13.93 -6.89
N ALA A 50 12.98 12.79 -7.07
CA ALA A 50 11.72 12.48 -6.41
C ALA A 50 11.89 11.90 -4.98
N GLY A 51 13.13 11.64 -4.53
CA GLY A 51 13.41 10.99 -3.24
C GLY A 51 12.97 9.53 -3.17
N ILE A 52 12.99 8.82 -4.30
CA ILE A 52 12.50 7.45 -4.45
C ILE A 52 13.69 6.50 -4.72
N PRO A 53 13.79 5.35 -4.03
CA PRO A 53 14.77 4.33 -4.38
C PRO A 53 14.56 3.81 -5.82
N ALA A 54 15.60 3.92 -6.66
CA ALA A 54 15.55 3.51 -8.05
C ALA A 54 15.56 1.98 -8.22
N ASP A 55 16.39 1.28 -7.44
CA ASP A 55 16.57 -0.15 -7.56
C ASP A 55 15.46 -0.91 -6.79
N LEU A 56 15.09 -2.10 -7.26
CA LEU A 56 14.21 -3.02 -6.55
C LEU A 56 14.96 -3.56 -5.31
N PRO A 57 14.33 -3.67 -4.12
CA PRO A 57 15.00 -4.21 -2.95
C PRO A 57 15.42 -5.66 -3.17
N VAL A 58 16.54 -6.04 -2.54
CA VAL A 58 17.14 -7.38 -2.66
C VAL A 58 16.25 -8.47 -2.04
N SER A 59 15.43 -8.11 -1.05
CA SER A 59 14.50 -9.01 -0.38
C SER A 59 13.21 -8.27 -0.07
N PHE A 60 12.08 -8.88 -0.42
CA PHE A 60 10.72 -8.40 -0.14
C PHE A 60 9.72 -9.55 -0.40
N ASP A 61 8.50 -9.43 0.10
CA ASP A 61 7.42 -10.37 -0.24
C ASP A 61 6.69 -9.91 -1.50
N SER A 62 6.78 -10.70 -2.58
CA SER A 62 6.15 -10.44 -3.87
C SER A 62 4.62 -10.23 -3.81
N GLY A 63 3.94 -10.67 -2.74
CA GLY A 63 2.51 -10.44 -2.57
C GLY A 63 2.16 -8.96 -2.39
N TRP A 64 3.12 -8.12 -1.98
CA TRP A 64 2.94 -6.67 -1.90
C TRP A 64 2.75 -6.00 -3.26
N GLN A 65 3.02 -6.68 -4.38
CA GLN A 65 2.68 -6.16 -5.71
C GLN A 65 1.19 -5.86 -5.86
N ALA A 66 0.31 -6.47 -5.04
CA ALA A 66 -1.12 -6.15 -4.99
C ALA A 66 -1.42 -4.71 -4.54
N ALA A 67 -0.49 -4.05 -3.85
CA ALA A 67 -0.61 -2.64 -3.48
C ALA A 67 -0.18 -1.68 -4.61
N ALA A 68 0.46 -2.17 -5.67
CA ALA A 68 0.87 -1.36 -6.81
C ALA A 68 -0.36 -0.97 -7.63
N SER A 69 -0.91 0.21 -7.33
CA SER A 69 -2.08 0.77 -7.99
C SER A 69 -1.77 2.19 -8.46
N ALA A 70 -2.34 2.58 -9.60
CA ALA A 70 -2.38 3.97 -10.06
C ALA A 70 -3.68 4.68 -9.62
N ASP A 71 -4.59 3.97 -8.95
CA ASP A 71 -5.85 4.50 -8.47
C ASP A 71 -5.75 4.85 -6.97
N ALA A 72 -5.77 6.16 -6.69
CA ALA A 72 -5.72 6.71 -5.35
C ALA A 72 -6.98 6.40 -4.53
N ALA A 73 -8.16 6.34 -5.16
CA ALA A 73 -9.42 6.02 -4.48
C ALA A 73 -9.43 4.56 -4.01
N LEU A 74 -8.96 3.64 -4.86
CA LEU A 74 -8.77 2.24 -4.48
C LEU A 74 -7.82 2.10 -3.29
N LEU A 75 -6.69 2.81 -3.30
CA LEU A 75 -5.73 2.79 -2.18
C LEU A 75 -6.37 3.28 -0.87
N ARG A 76 -7.08 4.42 -0.91
CA ARG A 76 -7.78 4.98 0.27
C ARG A 76 -8.86 4.03 0.80
N ARG A 77 -9.66 3.45 -0.09
CA ARG A 77 -10.71 2.50 0.28
C ARG A 77 -10.12 1.24 0.92
N ALA A 78 -9.08 0.66 0.33
CA ALA A 78 -8.38 -0.50 0.90
C ALA A 78 -7.78 -0.17 2.28
N ALA A 79 -7.19 1.02 2.43
CA ALA A 79 -6.69 1.52 3.71
C ALA A 79 -7.80 1.65 4.75
N GLY A 80 -8.93 2.26 4.39
CA GLY A 80 -10.10 2.37 5.27
C GLY A 80 -10.63 1.02 5.74
N LEU A 81 -10.71 0.03 4.85
CA LEU A 81 -11.09 -1.35 5.19
C LEU A 81 -10.10 -2.01 6.16
N TYR A 82 -8.79 -1.82 5.94
CA TYR A 82 -7.76 -2.36 6.83
C TYR A 82 -7.84 -1.75 8.23
N ALA A 83 -7.95 -0.43 8.33
CA ALA A 83 -8.14 0.27 9.59
C ALA A 83 -9.47 -0.09 10.27
N ALA A 84 -10.55 -0.37 9.52
CA ALA A 84 -11.80 -0.86 10.08
C ALA A 84 -11.62 -2.22 10.78
N MET A 85 -10.84 -3.14 10.20
CA MET A 85 -10.49 -4.39 10.88
C MET A 85 -9.73 -4.14 12.18
N LEU A 86 -8.77 -3.21 12.19
CA LEU A 86 -8.07 -2.82 13.42
C LEU A 86 -8.98 -2.16 14.45
N ALA A 87 -9.93 -1.33 14.01
CA ALA A 87 -10.93 -0.69 14.87
C ALA A 87 -11.81 -1.74 15.58
N VAL A 88 -12.20 -2.81 14.88
CA VAL A 88 -12.90 -3.95 15.50
C VAL A 88 -12.04 -4.58 16.59
N ARG A 89 -10.76 -4.85 16.31
CA ARG A 89 -9.83 -5.49 17.25
C ARG A 89 -9.54 -4.64 18.49
N THR A 90 -9.56 -3.32 18.34
CA THR A 90 -9.23 -2.35 19.40
C THR A 90 -10.45 -1.76 20.08
N GLY A 91 -11.67 -2.21 19.75
CA GLY A 91 -12.91 -1.76 20.37
C GLY A 91 -13.34 -0.33 19.99
N ARG A 92 -12.84 0.23 18.89
CA ARG A 92 -13.15 1.61 18.45
C ARG A 92 -14.47 1.67 17.66
N GLN A 93 -15.58 1.39 18.34
CA GLN A 93 -16.92 1.31 17.73
C GLN A 93 -17.36 2.61 17.05
N GLY A 94 -16.96 3.78 17.59
CA GLY A 94 -17.28 5.08 16.99
C GLY A 94 -16.73 5.24 15.57
N ALA A 95 -15.52 4.74 15.30
CA ALA A 95 -14.92 4.79 13.97
C ALA A 95 -15.65 3.86 12.98
N LEU A 96 -16.17 2.73 13.46
CA LEU A 96 -16.94 1.77 12.65
C LEU A 96 -18.35 2.27 12.31
N ALA A 97 -18.93 3.15 13.14
CA ALA A 97 -20.30 3.63 12.97
C ALA A 97 -20.49 4.39 11.65
N ALA A 98 -19.44 5.02 11.13
CA ALA A 98 -19.44 5.75 9.86
C ALA A 98 -19.35 4.84 8.61
N GLN A 99 -19.03 3.56 8.78
CA GLN A 99 -18.82 2.63 7.65
C GLN A 99 -20.15 2.06 7.12
N PRO A 100 -20.29 1.84 5.80
CA PRO A 100 -21.40 1.11 5.21
C PRO A 100 -21.63 -0.25 5.88
N GLN A 101 -22.90 -0.64 6.05
CA GLN A 101 -23.24 -1.86 6.81
C GLN A 101 -22.58 -3.12 6.24
N GLY A 102 -22.50 -3.24 4.91
CA GLY A 102 -21.87 -4.39 4.25
C GLY A 102 -20.38 -4.49 4.53
N GLU A 103 -19.67 -3.36 4.51
CA GLU A 103 -18.23 -3.29 4.80
C GLU A 103 -17.95 -3.56 6.28
N ARG A 104 -18.76 -2.97 7.17
CA ARG A 104 -18.67 -3.22 8.61
C ARG A 104 -18.79 -4.71 8.96
N ARG A 105 -19.80 -5.39 8.40
CA ARG A 105 -20.00 -6.83 8.61
C ARG A 105 -18.83 -7.66 8.10
N TRP A 106 -18.31 -7.31 6.91
CA TRP A 106 -17.15 -7.97 6.34
C TRP A 106 -15.91 -7.79 7.23
N CYS A 107 -15.59 -6.56 7.63
CA CYS A 107 -14.46 -6.26 8.51
C CYS A 107 -14.56 -7.01 9.85
N MET A 108 -15.74 -7.07 10.46
CA MET A 108 -15.98 -7.85 11.68
C MET A 108 -15.70 -9.34 11.49
N GLY A 109 -16.18 -9.92 10.38
CA GLY A 109 -15.96 -11.33 10.07
C GLY A 109 -14.49 -11.68 9.89
N ILE A 110 -13.74 -10.84 9.17
CA ILE A 110 -12.29 -11.05 9.00
C ILE A 110 -11.56 -10.84 10.33
N ALA A 111 -11.82 -9.74 11.04
CA ALA A 111 -11.16 -9.43 12.31
C ALA A 111 -11.39 -10.47 13.42
N ALA A 112 -12.51 -11.20 13.38
CA ALA A 112 -12.76 -12.31 14.29
C ALA A 112 -11.80 -13.50 14.09
N THR A 113 -11.27 -13.67 12.87
CA THR A 113 -10.41 -14.81 12.51
C THR A 113 -8.93 -14.46 12.43
N GLN A 114 -8.59 -13.17 12.40
CA GLN A 114 -7.22 -12.70 12.23
C GLN A 114 -6.72 -11.96 13.47
N PRO A 115 -5.65 -12.44 14.15
CA PRO A 115 -4.98 -11.69 15.20
C PRO A 115 -4.10 -10.60 14.58
N LEU A 116 -4.74 -9.50 14.16
CA LEU A 116 -4.07 -8.30 13.68
C LEU A 116 -3.68 -7.41 14.85
N GLN A 117 -2.49 -6.83 14.74
CA GLN A 117 -1.96 -5.81 15.64
C GLN A 117 -1.69 -4.56 14.80
N ALA A 118 -2.09 -3.40 15.32
CA ALA A 118 -1.80 -2.13 14.69
C ALA A 118 -0.29 -1.83 14.79
N LEU A 119 0.27 -1.29 13.73
CA LEU A 119 1.64 -0.76 13.72
C LEU A 119 1.68 0.67 14.22
N THR A 120 0.59 1.39 14.06
CA THR A 120 0.43 2.82 14.36
C THR A 120 -0.71 3.02 15.35
N GLU A 121 -0.61 4.08 16.14
CA GLU A 121 -1.68 4.50 17.04
C GLU A 121 -2.42 5.70 16.44
N PRO A 122 -3.72 5.57 16.10
CA PRO A 122 -4.46 6.68 15.53
C PRO A 122 -4.84 7.69 16.61
N GLY A 123 -4.59 8.97 16.32
CA GLY A 123 -5.13 10.09 17.10
C GLY A 123 -6.67 10.09 17.10
N PRO A 124 -7.31 10.79 18.05
CA PRO A 124 -8.76 10.72 18.27
C PRO A 124 -9.62 11.15 17.08
N ALA A 125 -9.12 12.08 16.24
CA ALA A 125 -9.83 12.59 15.06
C ALA A 125 -9.35 11.95 13.73
N THR A 126 -8.49 10.93 13.78
CA THR A 126 -7.95 10.30 12.57
C THR A 126 -9.04 9.49 11.88
N SER A 127 -9.27 9.76 10.59
CA SER A 127 -10.17 8.93 9.78
C SER A 127 -9.62 7.52 9.62
N LEU A 128 -10.49 6.54 9.32
CA LEU A 128 -10.04 5.18 9.05
C LEU A 128 -9.10 5.11 7.85
N GLU A 129 -9.36 5.90 6.81
CA GLU A 129 -8.50 5.98 5.63
C GLU A 129 -7.09 6.44 5.99
N ASN A 130 -6.97 7.55 6.74
CA ASN A 130 -5.68 8.08 7.15
C ASN A 130 -4.93 7.12 8.09
N TRP A 131 -5.64 6.46 9.00
CA TRP A 131 -5.04 5.43 9.84
C TRP A 131 -4.53 4.25 8.99
N GLY A 132 -5.33 3.78 8.04
CA GLY A 132 -4.93 2.69 7.16
C GLY A 132 -3.74 3.03 6.27
N LEU A 133 -3.66 4.27 5.77
CA LEU A 133 -2.52 4.73 4.99
C LEU A 133 -1.26 4.81 5.86
N ALA A 134 -1.38 5.24 7.11
CA ALA A 134 -0.27 5.20 8.07
C ALA A 134 0.21 3.76 8.34
N GLU A 135 -0.72 2.81 8.53
CA GLU A 135 -0.42 1.38 8.67
C GLU A 135 0.30 0.83 7.42
N LEU A 136 -0.18 1.19 6.23
CA LEU A 136 0.40 0.77 4.96
C LEU A 136 1.81 1.32 4.80
N ALA A 137 2.02 2.61 5.10
CA ALA A 137 3.31 3.26 5.04
C ALA A 137 4.35 2.54 5.93
N VAL A 138 4.02 2.29 7.19
CA VAL A 138 4.93 1.60 8.13
C VAL A 138 5.20 0.16 7.69
N ALA A 139 4.18 -0.55 7.21
CA ALA A 139 4.34 -1.91 6.70
C ALA A 139 5.29 -1.93 5.49
N LEU A 140 5.12 -1.04 4.52
CA LEU A 140 5.94 -0.99 3.31
C LEU A 140 7.35 -0.47 3.57
N ASP A 141 7.54 0.48 4.47
CA ASP A 141 8.88 0.93 4.88
C ASP A 141 9.70 -0.24 5.46
N THR A 142 9.03 -1.20 6.10
CA THR A 142 9.67 -2.38 6.71
C THR A 142 9.77 -3.58 5.76
N GLU A 143 8.75 -3.83 4.94
CA GLU A 143 8.59 -5.08 4.19
C GLU A 143 8.81 -4.94 2.68
N PHE A 144 8.76 -3.71 2.13
CA PHE A 144 9.03 -3.43 0.72
C PHE A 144 9.51 -1.98 0.54
N ALA A 145 10.79 -1.77 0.86
CA ALA A 145 11.45 -0.48 0.69
C ALA A 145 11.30 0.06 -0.75
N GLY A 146 10.82 1.29 -0.87
CA GLY A 146 10.61 1.98 -2.14
C GLY A 146 9.20 1.85 -2.75
N LEU A 147 8.32 0.99 -2.22
CA LEU A 147 6.93 0.93 -2.68
C LEU A 147 6.12 2.13 -2.18
N TRP A 148 6.21 2.46 -0.89
CA TRP A 148 5.47 3.59 -0.30
C TRP A 148 5.77 4.94 -0.98
N PRO A 149 7.04 5.35 -1.22
CA PRO A 149 7.33 6.58 -1.94
C PRO A 149 6.67 6.70 -3.32
N ARG A 150 6.50 5.58 -4.03
CA ARG A 150 5.78 5.57 -5.32
C ARG A 150 4.27 5.74 -5.15
N LEU A 151 3.68 5.09 -4.14
CA LEU A 151 2.26 5.28 -3.81
C LEU A 151 1.96 6.72 -3.37
N ARG A 152 2.90 7.42 -2.74
CA ARG A 152 2.75 8.83 -2.40
C ARG A 152 2.55 9.73 -3.62
N ILE A 153 3.12 9.38 -4.78
CA ILE A 153 2.88 10.13 -6.03
C ILE A 153 1.40 10.03 -6.41
N VAL A 154 0.84 8.81 -6.34
CA VAL A 154 -0.57 8.53 -6.66
C VAL A 154 -1.51 9.23 -5.67
N LEU A 155 -1.16 9.21 -4.38
CA LEU A 155 -1.99 9.80 -3.31
C LEU A 155 -1.93 11.34 -3.29
N GLY A 156 -0.84 11.94 -3.78
CA GLY A 156 -0.58 13.37 -3.66
C GLY A 156 0.11 13.75 -2.36
N SER A 157 0.81 14.89 -2.37
CA SER A 157 1.75 15.32 -1.32
C SER A 157 1.11 15.69 0.02
N GLY A 158 -0.14 16.17 0.03
CA GLY A 158 -0.83 16.60 1.26
C GLY A 158 -1.30 15.47 2.17
N GLU A 159 -1.38 14.25 1.65
CA GLU A 159 -1.96 13.11 2.37
C GLU A 159 -0.91 12.11 2.87
N ALA A 160 0.38 12.36 2.68
CA ALA A 160 1.41 11.35 2.92
C ALA A 160 2.22 11.52 4.23
N ASP A 161 1.99 12.62 4.97
CA ASP A 161 2.71 12.93 6.20
C ASP A 161 1.94 12.41 7.41
N PHE A 162 1.95 11.09 7.59
CA PHE A 162 1.45 10.45 8.79
C PHE A 162 2.56 10.27 9.81
N ALA A 163 2.26 10.50 11.09
CA ALA A 163 3.16 10.18 12.19
C ALA A 163 3.44 8.66 12.19
N ARG A 164 4.68 8.28 11.88
CA ARG A 164 5.13 6.89 11.82
C ARG A 164 5.76 6.50 13.15
N THR A 165 5.10 5.64 13.90
CA THR A 165 5.74 4.91 14.99
C THR A 165 5.87 3.47 14.54
N ALA A 166 7.10 2.96 14.43
CA ALA A 166 7.33 1.60 13.97
C ALA A 166 7.25 0.64 15.16
N GLY A 167 6.21 -0.20 15.20
CA GLY A 167 6.21 -1.39 16.03
C GLY A 167 7.10 -2.49 15.44
N ILE A 168 7.82 -3.24 16.27
CA ILE A 168 8.60 -4.39 15.81
C ILE A 168 7.65 -5.55 15.51
N ALA A 169 7.52 -5.92 14.24
CA ALA A 169 6.70 -7.04 13.82
C ALA A 169 7.52 -8.33 13.68
N THR A 170 6.96 -9.46 14.12
CA THR A 170 7.52 -10.78 13.83
C THR A 170 7.24 -11.19 12.38
N PRO A 171 8.03 -12.10 11.77
CA PRO A 171 7.78 -12.57 10.39
C PRO A 171 6.39 -13.19 10.20
N ALA A 172 5.87 -13.90 11.21
CA ALA A 172 4.52 -14.45 11.15
C ALA A 172 3.43 -13.37 11.18
N ALA A 173 3.67 -12.25 11.86
CA ALA A 173 2.78 -11.10 11.84
C ALA A 173 2.82 -10.38 10.48
N ALA A 174 4.00 -10.28 9.85
CA ALA A 174 4.17 -9.70 8.50
C ALA A 174 3.37 -10.48 7.44
N VAL A 175 3.52 -11.80 7.36
CA VAL A 175 2.78 -12.64 6.39
C VAL A 175 1.26 -12.49 6.57
N ARG A 176 0.78 -12.46 7.81
CA ARG A 176 -0.65 -12.27 8.10
C ARG A 176 -1.13 -10.88 7.69
N ARG A 177 -0.34 -9.85 7.98
CA ARG A 177 -0.61 -8.47 7.59
C ARG A 177 -0.76 -8.37 6.08
N LEU A 178 0.20 -8.89 5.33
CA LEU A 178 0.14 -8.90 3.87
C LEU A 178 -1.11 -9.61 3.35
N ARG A 179 -1.46 -10.77 3.92
CA ARG A 179 -2.70 -11.47 3.55
C ARG A 179 -3.94 -10.60 3.78
N CYS A 180 -4.01 -9.90 4.91
CA CYS A 180 -5.15 -9.03 5.22
C CYS A 180 -5.19 -7.80 4.30
N TRP A 181 -4.05 -7.21 3.97
CA TRP A 181 -3.97 -6.16 2.95
C TRP A 181 -4.48 -6.61 1.59
N ARG A 182 -4.08 -7.80 1.14
CA ARG A 182 -4.58 -8.37 -0.12
C ARG A 182 -6.10 -8.53 -0.11
N LEU A 183 -6.68 -9.03 0.98
CA LEU A 183 -8.13 -9.11 1.13
C LEU A 183 -8.79 -7.73 1.07
N CYS A 184 -8.18 -6.69 1.62
CA CYS A 184 -8.67 -5.31 1.53
C CYS A 184 -8.60 -4.76 0.11
N PHE A 185 -7.51 -4.99 -0.62
CA PHE A 185 -7.39 -4.58 -2.03
C PHE A 185 -8.42 -5.29 -2.91
N ASP A 186 -8.55 -6.61 -2.77
CA ASP A 186 -9.53 -7.40 -3.51
C ASP A 186 -10.96 -6.92 -3.22
N ARG A 187 -11.26 -6.60 -1.96
CA ARG A 187 -12.56 -6.09 -1.55
C ARG A 187 -12.84 -4.69 -2.09
N ALA A 188 -11.87 -3.78 -2.03
CA ALA A 188 -12.00 -2.42 -2.52
C ALA A 188 -12.28 -2.38 -4.03
N ALA A 189 -11.58 -3.21 -4.81
CA ALA A 189 -11.76 -3.33 -6.26
C ALA A 189 -13.16 -3.87 -6.64
N GLN A 190 -13.72 -4.80 -5.85
CA GLN A 190 -15.06 -5.34 -6.10
C GLN A 190 -16.20 -4.34 -5.87
N THR A 191 -16.02 -3.40 -4.94
CA THR A 191 -17.03 -2.37 -4.65
C THR A 191 -17.07 -1.33 -5.76
N ASP A 192 -15.91 -0.97 -6.32
CA ASP A 192 -15.80 0.02 -7.40
C ASP A 192 -16.57 -0.41 -8.66
N MET A 193 -16.46 -1.70 -9.02
CA MET A 193 -17.22 -2.28 -10.14
C MET A 193 -18.74 -2.25 -9.97
N LYS A 194 -19.24 -2.15 -8.73
CA LYS A 194 -20.69 -2.13 -8.44
C LYS A 194 -21.27 -0.72 -8.38
N GLU A 195 -20.43 0.30 -8.20
CA GLU A 195 -20.85 1.71 -8.24
C GLU A 195 -20.83 2.27 -9.67
N ALA A 196 -20.09 1.63 -10.59
CA ALA A 196 -19.99 2.01 -12.00
C ALA A 196 -21.01 1.30 -12.94
N ALA A 197 -21.90 0.45 -12.40
CA ALA A 197 -22.90 -0.32 -13.14
C ALA A 197 -24.32 0.09 -12.75
#